data_AF-A0A3D1MXL8-F1
#
_entry.id   AF-A0A3D1MXL8-F1
#
_cell.length_a   1.000
_cell.length_b   1.000
_cell.length_c   1.000
_cell.angle_alpha   90.00
_cell.angle_beta   90.00
_cell.angle_gamma   90.00
#
_symmetry.space_group_name_H-M   'P 1'
#
loop_
_entity.id
_entity.type
_entity.pdbx_description
1 polymer ?
#
loop_
_entity_poly.entity_id
_entity_poly.type
_entity_poly.pdbx_seq_one_letter_code
_entity_poly.pdbx_strand_id
1 'polypeptide(L)'
;MKYLGGRSFFLRTEHWILITAFLCTGHWTLDTAHARELGVHGVIYPIQEEDPLQLIQQKLKGMEERGEIEQHNHALQMRTKAYVERPKPVEGISKAIKSRVFTYDPTYVVSEDIKDHLGRVIHARGTKINPLETVSLSSDLLFINGDDLEQKAWAFCRIQCSVSSSTGLILGLDPRTEDKVQKNNKVRLILVKGAPLALSEEWGVLVYFDQGGFLCKKLGIKHVPAVVTQDKTRIIVEEVVLGGRS
;
A
#
# COMPACT_ATOMS: atom_id res chain seq x y z
N MET A 1 37.42 -62.44 45.14
CA MET A 1 38.55 -63.27 44.65
C MET A 1 38.05 -64.70 44.44
N LYS A 2 38.72 -65.53 43.61
CA LYS A 2 38.31 -66.93 43.29
C LYS A 2 38.13 -67.81 44.54
N TYR A 3 37.15 -68.71 44.56
CA TYR A 3 37.33 -70.17 44.37
C TYR A 3 36.05 -71.01 44.67
N LEU A 4 35.90 -72.14 43.94
CA LEU A 4 35.27 -73.46 44.26
C LEU A 4 33.93 -73.48 45.05
N GLY A 5 32.85 -74.10 44.56
CA GLY A 5 32.60 -75.57 44.51
C GLY A 5 31.87 -76.02 45.79
N GLY A 6 30.88 -76.92 45.88
CA GLY A 6 30.15 -77.81 44.98
C GLY A 6 29.22 -78.73 45.83
N ARG A 7 28.17 -79.30 45.22
CA ARG A 7 27.34 -80.47 45.65
C ARG A 7 26.69 -80.58 47.06
N SER A 8 25.34 -80.55 47.05
CA SER A 8 24.43 -81.66 47.43
C SER A 8 23.96 -81.94 48.88
N PHE A 9 22.71 -82.45 48.95
CA PHE A 9 21.96 -83.11 50.07
C PHE A 9 21.47 -82.19 51.22
N PHE A 10 20.17 -81.94 51.46
CA PHE A 10 18.92 -82.75 51.61
C PHE A 10 18.68 -83.28 53.04
N LEU A 11 17.38 -83.39 53.43
CA LEU A 11 16.75 -83.67 54.75
C LEU A 11 16.23 -82.37 55.44
N ARG A 12 15.02 -82.29 56.03
CA ARG A 12 13.94 -83.28 56.27
C ARG A 12 12.56 -82.60 56.49
N THR A 13 11.50 -83.42 56.41
CA THR A 13 10.03 -83.29 56.58
C THR A 13 9.52 -82.40 57.77
N GLU A 14 8.25 -81.98 57.88
CA GLU A 14 6.98 -82.75 57.99
C GLU A 14 5.68 -81.99 57.56
N HIS A 15 4.76 -82.74 56.91
CA HIS A 15 3.26 -82.75 56.89
C HIS A 15 2.41 -81.54 57.37
N TRP A 16 1.18 -81.27 56.89
CA TRP A 16 0.06 -82.14 56.48
C TRP A 16 -0.85 -81.53 55.38
N ILE A 17 -1.44 -82.36 54.50
CA ILE A 17 -2.56 -82.02 53.59
C ILE A 17 -3.58 -83.18 53.54
N LEU A 18 -4.88 -82.88 53.54
CA LEU A 18 -6.00 -83.78 53.21
C LEU A 18 -6.85 -83.05 52.12
N ILE A 19 -6.84 -83.46 50.85
CA ILE A 19 -7.75 -84.42 50.18
C ILE A 19 -9.24 -84.01 50.35
N THR A 20 -9.95 -83.49 49.33
CA THR A 20 -10.67 -84.19 48.22
C THR A 20 -10.90 -83.20 47.03
N ALA A 21 -10.83 -83.49 45.72
CA ALA A 21 -11.28 -84.58 44.83
C ALA A 21 -12.63 -84.31 44.09
N PHE A 22 -12.58 -83.85 42.81
CA PHE A 22 -13.66 -84.04 41.81
C PHE A 22 -13.16 -83.95 40.34
N LEU A 23 -13.94 -84.51 39.41
CA LEU A 23 -13.58 -84.95 38.04
C LEU A 23 -14.60 -84.38 36.99
N CYS A 24 -14.41 -84.38 35.65
CA CYS A 24 -13.37 -84.91 34.76
C CYS A 24 -13.35 -84.25 33.35
N THR A 25 -12.45 -84.72 32.47
CA THR A 25 -12.53 -84.82 30.98
C THR A 25 -12.76 -83.58 30.10
N GLY A 26 -11.75 -83.29 29.27
CA GLY A 26 -11.74 -82.24 28.25
C GLY A 26 -12.49 -82.53 26.93
N HIS A 27 -12.36 -81.57 26.01
CA HIS A 27 -12.85 -81.59 24.63
C HIS A 27 -11.77 -81.08 23.67
N TRP A 28 -11.73 -81.64 22.45
CA TRP A 28 -10.93 -81.09 21.35
C TRP A 28 -11.70 -79.96 20.66
N THR A 29 -11.00 -78.89 20.25
CA THR A 29 -11.56 -77.83 19.39
C THR A 29 -10.71 -77.68 18.14
N LEU A 30 -11.38 -77.64 16.99
CA LEU A 30 -10.77 -77.43 15.68
C LEU A 30 -10.38 -75.95 15.50
N ASP A 31 -9.12 -75.67 15.15
CA ASP A 31 -8.66 -74.32 14.81
C ASP A 31 -9.15 -73.91 13.40
N THR A 32 -10.17 -73.06 13.35
CA THR A 32 -10.55 -72.35 12.12
C THR A 32 -9.72 -71.06 12.00
N ALA A 33 -8.78 -71.04 11.04
CA ALA A 33 -7.94 -69.87 10.78
C ALA A 33 -8.77 -68.68 10.28
N HIS A 34 -9.08 -67.75 11.18
CA HIS A 34 -9.76 -66.49 10.84
C HIS A 34 -8.76 -65.45 10.34
N ALA A 35 -8.71 -65.24 9.03
CA ALA A 35 -8.14 -64.03 8.46
C ALA A 35 -8.97 -62.82 8.94
N ARG A 36 -8.32 -61.88 9.64
CA ARG A 36 -8.99 -60.71 10.21
C ARG A 36 -8.69 -59.48 9.36
N GLU A 37 -9.71 -58.99 8.67
CA GLU A 37 -9.60 -57.78 7.86
C GLU A 37 -9.43 -56.56 8.79
N LEU A 38 -8.22 -56.04 8.85
CA LEU A 38 -7.91 -54.80 9.56
C LEU A 38 -8.35 -53.62 8.68
N GLY A 39 -9.64 -53.29 8.76
CA GLY A 39 -10.24 -52.18 8.03
C GLY A 39 -9.52 -50.85 8.27
N VAL A 40 -9.58 -49.96 7.29
CA VAL A 40 -8.87 -48.67 7.30
C VAL A 40 -9.37 -47.78 8.43
N HIS A 41 -8.63 -47.72 9.54
CA HIS A 41 -8.90 -46.80 10.64
C HIS A 41 -8.41 -45.38 10.30
N GLY A 42 -9.19 -44.68 9.48
CA GLY A 42 -9.09 -43.23 9.29
C GLY A 42 -10.18 -42.51 10.07
N VAL A 43 -9.89 -41.98 11.25
CA VAL A 43 -10.84 -41.09 11.94
C VAL A 43 -10.82 -39.73 11.24
N ILE A 44 -11.82 -39.49 10.38
CA ILE A 44 -11.97 -38.21 9.71
C ILE A 44 -12.57 -37.23 10.72
N TYR A 45 -11.74 -36.38 11.32
CA TYR A 45 -12.23 -35.30 12.17
C TYR A 45 -12.95 -34.27 11.29
N PRO A 46 -14.20 -33.88 11.61
CA PRO A 46 -14.81 -32.73 10.97
C PRO A 46 -14.00 -31.49 11.38
N ILE A 47 -13.48 -30.76 10.39
CA ILE A 47 -12.75 -29.51 10.62
C ILE A 47 -13.78 -28.44 11.01
N GLN A 48 -14.06 -28.34 12.31
CA GLN A 48 -14.80 -27.22 12.88
C GLN A 48 -13.80 -26.09 13.12
N GLU A 49 -13.68 -25.20 12.14
CA GLU A 49 -12.93 -23.96 12.31
C GLU A 49 -13.59 -23.11 13.40
N GLU A 50 -12.80 -22.58 14.34
CA GLU A 50 -13.30 -21.66 15.37
C GLU A 50 -13.91 -20.41 14.71
N ASP A 51 -14.92 -19.81 15.34
CA ASP A 51 -15.55 -18.58 14.85
C ASP A 51 -14.48 -17.49 14.60
N PRO A 52 -14.25 -17.09 13.32
CA PRO A 52 -13.18 -16.15 12.99
C PRO A 52 -13.30 -14.82 13.74
N LEU A 53 -14.52 -14.40 14.09
CA LEU A 53 -14.75 -13.16 14.84
C LEU A 53 -14.29 -13.30 16.29
N GLN A 54 -14.54 -14.44 16.94
CA GLN A 54 -14.09 -14.70 18.32
C GLN A 54 -12.56 -14.82 18.38
N LEU A 55 -11.95 -15.51 17.42
CA LEU A 55 -10.49 -15.60 17.31
C LEU A 55 -9.84 -14.22 17.11
N ILE A 56 -10.42 -13.37 16.25
CA ILE A 56 -9.96 -11.98 16.06
C ILE A 56 -10.13 -11.17 17.35
N GLN A 57 -11.27 -11.25 18.04
CA GLN A 57 -11.53 -10.54 19.30
C GLN A 57 -10.56 -10.96 20.41
N GLN A 58 -10.36 -12.26 20.63
CA GLN A 58 -9.44 -12.78 21.65
C GLN A 58 -8.00 -12.34 21.36
N LYS A 59 -7.58 -12.37 20.08
CA LYS A 59 -6.27 -11.89 19.66
C LYS A 59 -6.11 -10.38 19.92
N LEU A 60 -7.09 -9.57 19.52
CA LEU A 60 -7.07 -8.11 19.76
C LEU A 60 -7.01 -7.77 21.25
N LYS A 61 -7.83 -8.42 22.09
CA LYS A 61 -7.81 -8.22 23.55
C LYS A 61 -6.46 -8.56 24.16
N GLY A 62 -5.86 -9.68 23.75
CA GLY A 62 -4.50 -10.04 24.19
C GLY A 62 -3.44 -9.03 23.76
N MET A 63 -3.57 -8.45 22.55
CA MET A 63 -2.67 -7.38 22.09
C MET A 63 -2.88 -6.07 22.87
N GLU A 64 -4.11 -5.75 23.25
CA GLU A 64 -4.47 -4.59 24.07
C GLU A 64 -3.91 -4.72 25.50
N GLU A 65 -4.09 -5.88 26.15
CA GLU A 65 -3.53 -6.19 27.48
C GLU A 65 -1.99 -6.10 27.51
N ARG A 66 -1.31 -6.36 26.39
CA ARG A 66 0.15 -6.21 26.22
C ARG A 66 0.58 -4.80 25.77
N GLY A 67 -0.35 -3.88 25.55
CA GLY A 67 -0.08 -2.52 25.05
C GLY A 67 0.36 -2.43 23.59
N GLU A 68 0.32 -3.53 22.84
CA GLU A 68 0.77 -3.59 21.44
C GLU A 68 -0.12 -2.74 20.52
N ILE A 69 -1.42 -2.66 20.81
CA ILE A 69 -2.37 -1.82 20.07
C ILE A 69 -1.99 -0.34 20.17
N GLU A 70 -1.67 0.15 21.36
CA GLU A 70 -1.32 1.56 21.57
C GLU A 70 0.03 1.89 20.91
N GLN A 71 1.02 1.00 21.05
CA GLN A 71 2.30 1.13 20.35
C GLN A 71 2.12 1.18 18.83
N HIS A 72 1.22 0.35 18.28
CA HIS A 72 0.89 0.35 16.85
C HIS A 72 0.18 1.63 16.42
N ASN A 73 -0.81 2.10 17.19
CA ASN A 73 -1.51 3.36 16.94
C ASN A 73 -0.55 4.55 16.93
N HIS A 74 0.30 4.68 17.95
CA HIS A 74 1.31 5.73 18.02
C HIS A 74 2.31 5.65 16.86
N ALA A 75 2.77 4.44 16.49
CA ALA A 75 3.64 4.25 15.33
C ALA A 75 2.95 4.64 14.00
N LEU A 76 1.67 4.32 13.84
CA LEU A 76 0.86 4.73 12.68
C LEU A 76 0.68 6.26 12.63
N GLN A 77 0.38 6.90 13.76
CA GLN A 77 0.26 8.37 13.86
C GLN A 77 1.57 9.06 13.46
N MET A 78 2.69 8.65 14.07
CA MET A 78 4.02 9.20 13.78
C MET A 78 4.41 9.00 12.31
N ARG A 79 4.14 7.82 11.74
CA ARG A 79 4.40 7.52 10.32
C ARG A 79 3.50 8.33 9.39
N THR A 80 2.23 8.52 9.74
CA THR A 80 1.28 9.30 8.95
C THR A 80 1.68 10.77 8.93
N LYS A 81 2.01 11.34 10.10
CA LYS A 81 2.54 12.71 10.21
C LYS A 81 3.78 12.90 9.34
N ALA A 82 4.79 12.04 9.49
CA ALA A 82 6.02 12.13 8.71
C ALA A 82 5.78 12.01 7.18
N TYR A 83 4.85 11.15 6.75
CA TYR A 83 4.50 10.98 5.33
C TYR A 83 3.73 12.19 4.76
N VAL A 84 2.88 12.82 5.57
CA VAL A 84 2.12 14.02 5.18
C VAL A 84 3.02 15.26 5.12
N GLU A 85 3.93 15.42 6.10
CA GLU A 85 4.92 16.50 6.13
C GLU A 85 5.97 16.36 5.00
N ARG A 86 6.47 15.14 4.77
CA ARG A 86 7.49 14.83 3.74
C ARG A 86 7.14 13.54 2.99
N PRO A 87 6.31 13.63 1.93
CA PRO A 87 5.98 12.48 1.08
C PRO A 87 7.21 11.85 0.42
N LYS A 88 7.09 10.58 0.02
CA LYS A 88 8.15 9.88 -0.73
C LYS A 88 8.44 10.63 -2.05
N PRO A 89 9.70 11.01 -2.34
CA PRO A 89 10.08 11.62 -3.61
C PRO A 89 9.69 10.79 -4.83
N VAL A 90 9.38 11.45 -5.94
CA VAL A 90 9.12 10.78 -7.23
C VAL A 90 10.42 10.22 -7.79
N GLU A 91 10.42 8.91 -8.04
CA GLU A 91 11.56 8.20 -8.63
C GLU A 91 11.76 8.56 -10.10
N GLY A 92 13.03 8.58 -10.56
CA GLY A 92 13.39 8.80 -11.95
C GLY A 92 13.40 10.27 -12.41
N ILE A 93 13.06 11.23 -11.54
CA ILE A 93 13.10 12.67 -11.84
C ILE A 93 14.42 13.28 -11.34
N SER A 94 15.07 14.07 -12.20
CA SER A 94 16.35 14.72 -11.91
C SER A 94 16.34 16.21 -12.28
N LYS A 95 17.43 16.96 -12.02
CA LYS A 95 17.52 18.39 -12.38
C LYS A 95 17.70 18.55 -13.89
N ALA A 96 17.02 19.52 -14.49
CA ALA A 96 17.14 19.83 -15.91
C ALA A 96 18.51 20.46 -16.23
N ILE A 97 19.31 19.76 -17.03
CA ILE A 97 20.64 20.20 -17.51
C ILE A 97 20.56 20.75 -18.94
N LYS A 98 19.56 20.33 -19.72
CA LYS A 98 19.27 20.80 -21.08
C LYS A 98 17.81 21.19 -21.18
N SER A 99 17.52 22.27 -21.90
CA SER A 99 16.14 22.69 -22.14
C SER A 99 15.47 21.72 -23.12
N ARG A 100 14.21 21.41 -22.86
CA ARG A 100 13.46 20.47 -23.70
C ARG A 100 11.98 20.86 -23.71
N VAL A 101 11.49 21.24 -24.88
CA VAL A 101 10.06 21.46 -25.12
C VAL A 101 9.52 20.29 -25.93
N PHE A 102 8.38 19.73 -25.52
CA PHE A 102 7.70 18.69 -26.27
C PHE A 102 6.18 18.77 -26.05
N THR A 103 5.44 18.13 -26.95
CA THR A 103 3.97 18.17 -26.93
C THR A 103 3.41 16.81 -26.52
N TYR A 104 2.43 16.81 -25.63
CA TYR A 104 1.66 15.64 -25.22
C TYR A 104 0.24 15.74 -25.80
N ASP A 105 -0.19 14.66 -26.45
CA ASP A 105 -1.53 14.52 -27.02
C ASP A 105 -2.39 13.67 -26.06
N PRO A 106 -3.41 14.24 -25.41
CA PRO A 106 -4.29 13.51 -24.49
C PRO A 106 -5.41 12.73 -25.20
N THR A 107 -5.42 12.66 -26.54
CA THR A 107 -6.42 11.90 -27.31
C THR A 107 -6.39 10.42 -26.93
N TYR A 108 -7.45 9.96 -26.28
CA TYR A 108 -7.65 8.57 -25.92
C TYR A 108 -8.43 7.84 -27.02
N VAL A 109 -8.07 6.58 -27.28
CA VAL A 109 -8.81 5.69 -28.20
C VAL A 109 -9.56 4.67 -27.37
N VAL A 110 -10.89 4.69 -27.46
CA VAL A 110 -11.79 3.83 -26.70
C VAL A 110 -11.54 2.35 -27.04
N SER A 111 -11.15 1.53 -26.06
CA SER A 111 -10.73 0.14 -26.27
C SER A 111 -11.87 -0.86 -26.49
N GLU A 112 -13.06 -0.55 -25.98
CA GLU A 112 -14.27 -1.37 -25.98
C GLU A 112 -15.53 -0.48 -26.01
N ASP A 113 -16.69 -1.02 -26.39
CA ASP A 113 -17.93 -0.23 -26.46
C ASP A 113 -18.36 0.25 -25.06
N ILE A 114 -18.24 1.55 -24.81
CA ILE A 114 -18.69 2.18 -23.57
C ILE A 114 -20.21 2.23 -23.61
N LYS A 115 -20.87 1.57 -22.66
CA LYS A 115 -22.34 1.48 -22.56
C LYS A 115 -22.85 2.17 -21.30
N ASP A 116 -24.06 2.70 -21.37
CA ASP A 116 -24.79 3.14 -20.17
C ASP A 116 -25.31 1.94 -19.36
N HIS A 117 -25.89 2.21 -18.20
CA HIS A 117 -26.49 1.19 -17.33
C HIS A 117 -27.76 0.51 -17.92
N LEU A 118 -28.22 0.94 -19.10
CA LEU A 118 -29.30 0.32 -19.87
C LEU A 118 -28.77 -0.48 -21.08
N GLY A 119 -27.44 -0.58 -21.23
CA GLY A 119 -26.78 -1.28 -22.33
C GLY A 119 -26.69 -0.50 -23.65
N ARG A 120 -27.09 0.78 -23.69
CA ARG A 120 -26.99 1.64 -24.88
C ARG A 120 -25.56 2.13 -25.05
N VAL A 121 -25.02 2.05 -26.26
CA VAL A 121 -23.64 2.48 -26.55
C VAL A 121 -23.55 4.01 -26.53
N ILE A 122 -22.69 4.54 -25.64
CA ILE A 122 -22.33 5.96 -25.56
C ILE A 122 -21.20 6.27 -26.55
N HIS A 123 -20.17 5.42 -26.57
CA HIS A 123 -19.05 5.50 -27.51
C HIS A 123 -18.68 4.10 -28.00
N ALA A 124 -18.58 3.94 -29.33
CA ALA A 124 -18.12 2.70 -29.94
C ALA A 124 -16.61 2.54 -29.76
N ARG A 125 -16.16 1.28 -29.67
CA ARG A 125 -14.75 0.88 -29.76
C ARG A 125 -14.06 1.55 -30.95
N GLY A 126 -12.87 2.11 -30.71
CA GLY A 126 -12.08 2.84 -31.71
C GLY A 126 -12.41 4.32 -31.83
N THR A 127 -13.43 4.83 -31.14
CA THR A 127 -13.71 6.27 -31.07
C THR A 127 -12.52 7.00 -30.45
N LYS A 128 -12.05 8.07 -31.11
CA LYS A 128 -11.00 8.96 -30.60
C LYS A 128 -11.66 10.11 -29.84
N ILE A 129 -11.24 10.35 -28.61
CA ILE A 129 -11.79 11.39 -27.74
C ILE A 129 -10.63 12.18 -27.16
N ASN A 130 -10.60 13.49 -27.42
CA ASN A 130 -9.65 14.41 -26.79
C ASN A 130 -10.36 15.24 -25.71
N PRO A 131 -10.03 15.07 -24.41
CA PRO A 131 -10.66 15.84 -23.34
C PRO A 131 -10.54 17.36 -23.49
N LEU A 132 -9.49 17.85 -24.16
CA LEU A 132 -9.24 19.29 -24.35
C LEU A 132 -10.13 19.95 -25.41
N GLU A 133 -10.92 19.17 -26.16
CA GLU A 133 -11.97 19.70 -27.04
C GLU A 133 -13.21 20.16 -26.26
N THR A 134 -13.43 19.59 -25.07
CA THR A 134 -14.59 19.90 -24.21
C THR A 134 -14.21 20.67 -22.95
N VAL A 135 -13.02 20.44 -22.37
CA VAL A 135 -12.59 21.00 -21.10
C VAL A 135 -11.15 21.48 -21.17
N SER A 136 -10.90 22.77 -20.97
CA SER A 136 -9.55 23.31 -20.84
C SER A 136 -8.93 23.02 -19.46
N LEU A 137 -7.60 23.05 -19.38
CA LEU A 137 -6.89 23.14 -18.12
C LEU A 137 -7.34 24.40 -17.36
N SER A 138 -7.64 24.24 -16.07
CA SER A 138 -8.02 25.34 -15.18
C SER A 138 -6.84 26.21 -14.73
N SER A 139 -5.61 25.72 -14.93
CA SER A 139 -4.37 26.43 -14.60
C SER A 139 -3.21 25.81 -15.39
N ASP A 140 -2.13 26.57 -15.56
CA ASP A 140 -0.82 26.02 -15.87
C ASP A 140 -0.32 25.20 -14.66
N LEU A 141 0.54 24.20 -14.89
CA LEU A 141 1.14 23.38 -13.83
C LEU A 141 2.64 23.61 -13.78
N LEU A 142 3.19 23.70 -12.57
CA LEU A 142 4.61 23.98 -12.34
C LEU A 142 5.22 22.89 -11.48
N PHE A 143 6.18 22.14 -12.03
CA PHE A 143 6.83 21.01 -11.37
C PHE A 143 8.22 21.42 -10.88
N ILE A 144 8.49 21.30 -9.58
CA ILE A 144 9.82 21.55 -9.00
C ILE A 144 10.24 20.52 -7.96
N ASN A 145 11.55 20.44 -7.71
CA ASN A 145 12.08 19.92 -6.46
C ASN A 145 12.01 21.01 -5.37
N GLY A 146 11.15 20.84 -4.37
CA GLY A 146 10.99 21.79 -3.26
C GLY A 146 12.16 21.85 -2.28
N ASP A 147 13.12 20.92 -2.36
CA ASP A 147 14.39 20.98 -1.62
C ASP A 147 15.49 21.77 -2.39
N ASP A 148 15.26 22.16 -3.66
CA ASP A 148 16.21 22.96 -4.46
C ASP A 148 15.85 24.46 -4.40
N LEU A 149 16.70 25.25 -3.74
CA LEU A 149 16.50 26.70 -3.54
C LEU A 149 16.40 27.48 -4.86
N GLU A 150 17.11 27.06 -5.91
CA GLU A 150 17.10 27.74 -7.20
C GLU A 150 15.75 27.52 -7.90
N GLN A 151 15.23 26.29 -7.84
CA GLN A 151 13.90 25.95 -8.36
C GLN A 151 12.78 26.62 -7.55
N LYS A 152 12.94 26.71 -6.23
CA LYS A 152 12.03 27.48 -5.37
C LYS A 152 11.98 28.95 -5.80
N ALA A 153 13.11 29.63 -5.92
CA ALA A 153 13.16 31.05 -6.31
C ALA A 153 12.54 31.31 -7.69
N TRP A 154 12.86 30.46 -8.68
CA TRP A 154 12.27 30.51 -10.02
C TRP A 154 10.74 30.32 -10.01
N ALA A 155 10.26 29.34 -9.23
CA ALA A 155 8.82 29.07 -9.14
C ALA A 155 8.05 30.19 -8.46
N PHE A 156 8.60 30.72 -7.35
CA PHE A 156 8.02 31.86 -6.65
C PHE A 156 7.88 33.08 -7.57
N CYS A 157 8.94 33.41 -8.32
CA CYS A 157 8.91 34.48 -9.31
C CYS A 157 7.79 34.28 -10.35
N ARG A 158 7.66 33.07 -10.93
CA ARG A 158 6.65 32.77 -11.95
C ARG A 158 5.22 32.82 -11.41
N ILE A 159 5.00 32.42 -10.15
CA ILE A 159 3.72 32.55 -9.46
C ILE A 159 3.38 34.02 -9.25
N GLN A 160 4.30 34.83 -8.70
CA GLN A 160 4.08 36.27 -8.46
C GLN A 160 3.76 37.02 -9.76
N CYS A 161 4.50 36.79 -10.85
CA CYS A 161 4.22 37.38 -12.15
C CYS A 161 2.81 37.06 -12.69
N SER A 162 2.25 35.90 -12.34
CA SER A 162 0.88 35.53 -12.74
C SER A 162 -0.21 36.31 -11.99
N VAL A 163 0.08 36.74 -10.74
CA VAL A 163 -0.84 37.52 -9.89
C VAL A 163 -0.79 39.01 -10.24
N SER A 164 0.39 39.56 -10.55
CA SER A 164 0.56 40.97 -10.92
C SER A 164 -0.21 41.40 -12.17
N SER A 165 -0.59 40.44 -13.03
CA SER A 165 -1.38 40.70 -14.25
C SER A 165 -2.90 40.70 -14.03
N SER A 166 -3.39 40.31 -12.84
CA SER A 166 -4.82 40.06 -12.60
C SER A 166 -5.38 40.74 -11.34
N THR A 167 -4.55 41.13 -10.37
CA THR A 167 -5.00 41.83 -9.15
C THR A 167 -4.43 43.23 -9.05
N GLY A 168 -5.17 44.21 -9.60
CA GLY A 168 -5.01 45.59 -9.20
C GLY A 168 -5.54 45.80 -7.78
N LEU A 169 -4.65 46.20 -6.87
CA LEU A 169 -4.98 46.98 -5.66
C LEU A 169 -5.98 46.33 -4.68
N ILE A 170 -5.52 45.35 -3.89
CA ILE A 170 -6.16 45.05 -2.59
C ILE A 170 -5.10 44.82 -1.48
N LEU A 171 -4.55 45.93 -0.99
CA LEU A 171 -3.97 45.98 0.36
C LEU A 171 -5.12 46.23 1.34
N GLY A 172 -5.54 45.18 2.06
CA GLY A 172 -6.60 45.25 3.08
C GLY A 172 -7.82 44.39 2.76
N LEU A 173 -7.80 43.13 3.21
CA LEU A 173 -8.99 42.28 3.31
C LEU A 173 -9.13 41.78 4.75
N ASP A 174 -10.37 41.75 5.22
CA ASP A 174 -10.77 41.19 6.51
C ASP A 174 -10.45 39.67 6.53
N PRO A 175 -9.79 39.14 7.58
CA PRO A 175 -9.53 37.72 7.77
C PRO A 175 -10.76 36.81 7.63
N ARG A 176 -11.98 37.32 7.71
CA ARG A 176 -13.22 36.54 7.50
C ARG A 176 -13.56 36.23 6.04
N THR A 177 -12.65 36.48 5.08
CA THR A 177 -12.89 36.30 3.63
C THR A 177 -12.15 35.09 3.02
N GLU A 178 -11.82 34.07 3.82
CA GLU A 178 -11.02 32.91 3.38
C GLU A 178 -11.66 32.11 2.22
N ASP A 179 -12.99 32.03 2.18
CA ASP A 179 -13.75 31.26 1.17
C ASP A 179 -13.72 31.83 -0.27
N LYS A 180 -13.16 33.03 -0.50
CA LYS A 180 -13.16 33.66 -1.84
C LYS A 180 -11.78 33.90 -2.46
N VAL A 181 -10.69 33.81 -1.70
CA VAL A 181 -9.32 34.09 -2.20
C VAL A 181 -8.78 32.97 -3.11
N GLN A 182 -9.33 31.75 -3.02
CA GLN A 182 -8.88 30.60 -3.82
C GLN A 182 -9.22 30.69 -5.33
N LYS A 183 -10.13 31.60 -5.72
CA LYS A 183 -10.60 31.71 -7.12
C LYS A 183 -9.75 32.66 -7.95
N ASN A 184 -8.64 32.12 -8.45
CA ASN A 184 -8.05 32.30 -9.80
C ASN A 184 -6.52 32.21 -9.80
N ASN A 185 -5.95 31.22 -9.10
CA ASN A 185 -4.52 30.98 -9.20
C ASN A 185 -4.20 30.31 -10.56
N LYS A 186 -3.75 31.13 -11.52
CA LYS A 186 -3.44 30.72 -12.89
C LYS A 186 -2.35 29.65 -12.97
N VAL A 187 -1.55 29.49 -11.92
CA VAL A 187 -0.46 28.50 -11.84
C VAL A 187 -0.65 27.63 -10.59
N ARG A 188 -0.63 26.29 -10.75
CA ARG A 188 -0.58 25.34 -9.62
C ARG A 188 0.84 24.82 -9.43
N LEU A 189 1.37 24.95 -8.21
CA LEU A 189 2.67 24.40 -7.84
C LEU A 189 2.55 22.92 -7.45
N ILE A 190 3.40 22.09 -8.04
CA ILE A 190 3.47 20.64 -7.83
C ILE A 190 4.91 20.28 -7.48
N LEU A 191 5.09 19.64 -6.33
CA LEU A 191 6.38 19.13 -5.90
C LEU A 191 6.57 17.68 -6.35
N VAL A 192 7.77 17.37 -6.84
CA VAL A 192 8.24 15.98 -7.03
C VAL A 192 9.03 15.47 -5.81
N LYS A 193 9.48 16.38 -4.95
CA LYS A 193 10.27 16.15 -3.74
C LYS A 193 10.16 17.39 -2.84
N GLY A 194 10.23 17.22 -1.52
CA GLY A 194 10.19 18.31 -0.54
C GLY A 194 9.03 18.20 0.45
N ALA A 195 8.74 19.29 1.16
CA ALA A 195 7.67 19.39 2.14
C ALA A 195 6.53 20.31 1.61
N PRO A 196 5.42 19.76 1.07
CA PRO A 196 4.39 20.58 0.44
C PRO A 196 3.64 21.46 1.44
N LEU A 197 3.33 20.96 2.64
CA LEU A 197 2.64 21.74 3.68
C LEU A 197 3.48 22.94 4.13
N ALA A 198 4.73 22.70 4.54
CA ALA A 198 5.63 23.77 4.96
C ALA A 198 5.83 24.84 3.87
N LEU A 199 5.92 24.43 2.59
CA LEU A 199 6.04 25.39 1.48
C LEU A 199 4.72 26.17 1.22
N SER A 200 3.57 25.53 1.46
CA SER A 200 2.26 26.17 1.35
C SER A 200 2.06 27.21 2.44
N GLU A 201 2.48 26.91 3.67
CA GLU A 201 2.53 27.85 4.80
C GLU A 201 3.55 28.97 4.58
N GLU A 202 4.76 28.67 4.09
CA GLU A 202 5.84 29.64 3.79
C GLU A 202 5.38 30.71 2.78
N TRP A 203 4.62 30.30 1.75
CA TRP A 203 4.31 31.16 0.60
C TRP A 203 2.83 31.62 0.54
N GLY A 204 1.95 31.11 1.38
CA GLY A 204 0.51 31.41 1.34
C GLY A 204 -0.19 30.94 0.05
N VAL A 205 0.37 29.95 -0.66
CA VAL A 205 -0.19 29.41 -1.92
C VAL A 205 -0.43 27.91 -1.80
N LEU A 206 -1.42 27.38 -2.52
CA LEU A 206 -1.70 25.94 -2.55
C LEU A 206 -0.56 25.19 -3.26
N VAL A 207 0.08 24.27 -2.53
CA VAL A 207 1.17 23.42 -3.02
C VAL A 207 0.72 21.97 -3.03
N TYR A 208 0.82 21.33 -4.20
CA TYR A 208 0.48 19.92 -4.41
C TYR A 208 1.76 19.06 -4.46
N PHE A 209 1.58 17.74 -4.40
CA PHE A 209 2.66 16.77 -4.55
C PHE A 209 2.25 15.68 -5.55
N ASP A 210 3.10 15.32 -6.50
CA ASP A 210 2.81 14.27 -7.49
C ASP A 210 3.04 12.87 -6.88
N GLN A 211 2.13 12.43 -6.02
CA GLN A 211 2.26 11.16 -5.29
C GLN A 211 2.42 9.98 -6.27
N GLY A 212 3.54 9.25 -6.14
CA GLY A 212 3.87 8.12 -7.03
C GLY A 212 4.31 8.52 -8.45
N GLY A 213 4.42 9.82 -8.74
CA GLY A 213 4.85 10.33 -10.05
C GLY A 213 3.81 10.17 -11.16
N PHE A 214 2.51 10.15 -10.85
CA PHE A 214 1.46 9.88 -11.82
C PHE A 214 1.44 10.94 -12.93
N LEU A 215 1.51 12.22 -12.59
CA LEU A 215 1.52 13.31 -13.55
C LEU A 215 2.83 13.35 -14.33
N CYS A 216 3.98 13.19 -13.68
CA CYS A 216 5.28 13.15 -14.35
C CYS A 216 5.35 12.00 -15.37
N LYS A 217 4.89 10.80 -15.00
CA LYS A 217 4.82 9.64 -15.92
C LYS A 217 3.86 9.88 -17.07
N LYS A 218 2.64 10.36 -16.79
CA LYS A 218 1.61 10.60 -17.82
C LYS A 218 2.01 11.68 -18.81
N LEU A 219 2.69 12.74 -18.35
CA LEU A 219 3.15 13.86 -19.16
C LEU A 219 4.56 13.67 -19.72
N GLY A 220 5.25 12.57 -19.42
CA GLY A 220 6.60 12.27 -19.93
C GLY A 220 7.71 13.19 -19.41
N ILE A 221 7.49 13.83 -18.26
CA ILE A 221 8.48 14.68 -17.56
C ILE A 221 9.56 13.76 -17.00
N LYS A 222 10.83 14.11 -17.28
CA LYS A 222 12.02 13.42 -16.74
C LYS A 222 12.91 14.36 -15.92
N HIS A 223 12.80 15.67 -16.17
CA HIS A 223 13.61 16.66 -15.49
C HIS A 223 12.76 17.78 -14.90
N VAL A 224 13.19 18.32 -13.76
CA VAL A 224 12.62 19.50 -13.12
C VAL A 224 13.69 20.61 -12.99
N PRO A 225 13.33 21.90 -13.06
CA PRO A 225 11.96 22.40 -13.11
C PRO A 225 11.29 22.20 -14.49
N ALA A 226 9.97 21.99 -14.48
CA ALA A 226 9.18 21.86 -15.68
C ALA A 226 7.86 22.65 -15.59
N VAL A 227 7.37 23.09 -16.75
CA VAL A 227 6.14 23.86 -16.93
C VAL A 227 5.23 23.08 -17.85
N VAL A 228 3.94 23.07 -17.54
CA VAL A 228 2.92 22.42 -18.36
C VAL A 228 1.81 23.43 -18.65
N THR A 229 1.60 23.71 -19.92
CA THR A 229 0.59 24.66 -20.42
C THR A 229 -0.29 24.00 -21.48
N GLN A 230 -1.44 24.60 -21.77
CA GLN A 230 -2.31 24.16 -22.87
C GLN A 230 -2.08 25.02 -24.12
N ASP A 231 -1.94 24.37 -25.28
CA ASP A 231 -2.12 25.02 -26.59
C ASP A 231 -3.25 24.30 -27.33
N LYS A 232 -4.40 24.97 -27.42
CA LYS A 232 -5.63 24.47 -28.07
C LYS A 232 -6.00 23.09 -27.54
N THR A 233 -5.88 22.04 -28.36
CA THR A 233 -6.23 20.65 -28.03
C THR A 233 -5.03 19.80 -27.61
N ARG A 234 -3.89 20.42 -27.28
CA ARG A 234 -2.65 19.75 -26.89
C ARG A 234 -2.06 20.35 -25.61
N ILE A 235 -1.21 19.57 -24.95
CA ILE A 235 -0.42 20.00 -23.80
C ILE A 235 1.02 20.25 -24.26
N ILE A 236 1.59 21.39 -23.88
CA ILE A 236 3.02 21.69 -24.04
C ILE A 236 3.71 21.46 -22.70
N VAL A 237 4.81 20.72 -22.73
CA VAL A 237 5.68 20.47 -21.58
C VAL A 237 7.05 21.08 -21.87
N GLU A 238 7.51 21.98 -21.01
CA GLU A 238 8.80 22.66 -21.10
C GLU A 238 9.64 22.29 -19.86
N GLU A 239 10.72 21.53 -20.05
CA GLU A 239 11.77 21.32 -19.04
C GLU A 239 12.79 22.48 -19.13
N VAL A 240 12.93 23.25 -18.06
CA VAL A 240 13.70 24.52 -18.02
C VAL A 240 15.01 24.34 -17.28
N VAL A 241 16.13 24.78 -17.85
CA VAL A 241 17.43 24.76 -17.18
C VAL A 241 17.57 26.01 -16.31
N LEU A 242 17.95 25.82 -15.05
CA LEU A 242 18.41 26.89 -14.17
C LEU A 242 19.93 26.76 -13.98
N GLY A 243 20.63 27.90 -13.86
CA GLY A 243 22.06 27.92 -13.53
C GLY A 243 23.03 27.73 -14.71
N GLY A 244 22.56 27.78 -15.97
CA GLY A 244 23.43 27.73 -17.14
C GLY A 244 24.14 29.07 -17.40
N ARG A 245 25.48 29.10 -17.35
CA ARG A 245 26.25 30.11 -18.10
C ARG A 245 26.08 29.84 -19.59
N SER A 246 25.70 30.85 -20.34
CA SER A 246 25.74 30.84 -21.81
C SER A 246 27.17 30.87 -22.35
#